data_AF-A0A5Z3BV30-F1
#
_entry.id   AF-A0A5Z3BV30-F1
#
_cell.length_a   1.000
_cell.length_b   1.000
_cell.length_c   1.000
_cell.angle_alpha   90.00
_cell.angle_beta   90.00
_cell.angle_gamma   90.00
#
_symmetry.space_group_name_H-M   'P 1'
#
loop_
_entity.id
_entity.type
_entity.pdbx_description
1 polymer ?
#
loop_
_entity_poly.entity_id
_entity_poly.type
_entity_poly.pdbx_seq_one_letter_code
_entity_poly.pdbx_strand_id
1 'polypeptide(L)'
;MGTGIATQVQILTEHGWQNVHDDIFTRYDEKTHHPFSEQNYGVFAFLADVRNYACVPVLSEPRGLPAVEKAAAEIDSLWEFNGTTEWPDHENNTSATWYLVSELLEFDYDVEFENRRNDANRDNPHPPGRGKRMAIREYLKPKFFEDLLILKRLGDPHKTRVVISFAS
;
A
#
# COMPACT_ATOMS: atom_id res chain seq x y z
N MET A 1 -2.61 7.85 17.58
CA MET A 1 -2.20 8.40 16.28
C MET A 1 -2.46 7.35 15.21
N GLY A 2 -3.14 7.73 14.11
CA GLY A 2 -3.41 6.84 12.99
C GLY A 2 -2.24 6.87 12.00
N THR A 3 -1.92 5.73 11.38
CA THR A 3 -0.91 5.67 10.31
C THR A 3 -1.60 5.97 8.99
N GLY A 4 -1.00 6.88 8.20
CA GLY A 4 -1.43 7.19 6.84
C GLY A 4 -0.78 6.26 5.82
N ILE A 5 -1.38 6.16 4.63
CA ILE A 5 -0.77 5.51 3.47
C ILE A 5 -0.64 6.55 2.35
N ALA A 6 0.52 6.60 1.72
CA ALA A 6 0.75 7.31 0.48
C ALA A 6 0.98 6.28 -0.62
N THR A 7 0.26 6.40 -1.73
CA THR A 7 0.39 5.49 -2.86
C THR A 7 0.51 6.26 -4.16
N GLN A 8 1.28 5.75 -5.11
CA GLN A 8 1.45 6.36 -6.42
C GLN A 8 1.47 5.28 -7.48
N VAL A 9 0.80 5.53 -8.61
CA VAL A 9 0.84 4.63 -9.76
C VAL A 9 1.80 5.17 -10.80
N GLN A 10 2.65 4.30 -11.32
CA GLN A 10 3.63 4.66 -12.33
C GLN A 10 3.58 3.68 -13.50
N ILE A 11 3.72 4.19 -14.72
CA ILE A 11 3.77 3.41 -15.96
C ILE A 11 5.16 3.60 -16.60
N LEU A 12 5.78 2.49 -17.00
CA LEU A 12 7.04 2.50 -17.72
C LEU A 12 6.81 2.86 -19.19
N THR A 13 7.38 3.99 -19.61
CA THR A 13 7.38 4.48 -20.99
C THR A 13 8.80 4.44 -21.57
N GLU A 14 8.96 4.87 -22.83
CA GLU A 14 10.28 5.05 -23.44
C GLU A 14 11.15 6.11 -22.73
N HIS A 15 10.53 7.00 -21.95
CA HIS A 15 11.19 8.04 -21.16
C HIS A 15 11.39 7.66 -19.70
N GLY A 16 11.08 6.41 -19.32
CA GLY A 16 11.18 5.91 -17.94
C GLY A 16 9.82 5.80 -17.24
N TRP A 17 9.85 5.67 -15.92
CA TRP A 17 8.63 5.59 -15.11
C TRP A 17 7.96 6.96 -15.01
N GLN A 18 6.67 7.02 -15.32
CA GLN A 18 5.87 8.24 -15.27
C GLN A 18 4.66 8.07 -14.37
N ASN A 19 4.38 9.09 -13.57
CA ASN A 19 3.26 9.12 -12.64
C ASN A 19 1.92 9.21 -13.38
N VAL A 20 0.92 8.50 -12.87
CA VAL A 20 -0.47 8.63 -13.31
C VAL A 20 -1.17 9.60 -12.37
N HIS A 21 -1.73 10.68 -12.94
CA HIS A 21 -2.40 11.75 -12.19
C HIS A 21 -3.91 11.78 -12.42
N ASP A 22 -4.45 10.85 -13.22
CA ASP A 22 -5.89 10.78 -13.48
C ASP A 22 -6.64 10.30 -12.23
N ASP A 23 -7.69 11.03 -11.84
CA ASP A 23 -8.51 10.69 -10.68
C ASP A 23 -9.50 9.53 -10.97
N ILE A 24 -8.94 8.34 -11.17
CA ILE A 24 -9.66 7.13 -11.59
C ILE A 24 -10.08 6.23 -10.41
N PHE A 25 -9.44 6.37 -9.25
CA PHE A 25 -9.77 5.64 -8.04
C PHE A 25 -10.80 6.40 -7.20
N THR A 26 -11.28 5.73 -6.15
CA THR A 26 -12.19 6.33 -5.17
C THR A 26 -11.62 6.11 -3.77
N ARG A 27 -11.69 7.12 -2.92
CA ARG A 27 -11.38 7.07 -1.49
C ARG A 27 -12.65 7.44 -0.73
N TYR A 28 -13.28 6.46 -0.08
CA TYR A 28 -14.64 6.62 0.45
C TYR A 28 -15.60 7.05 -0.67
N ASP A 29 -15.89 8.34 -0.79
CA ASP A 29 -16.78 8.91 -1.81
C ASP A 29 -16.08 9.94 -2.73
N GLU A 30 -14.78 10.15 -2.55
CA GLU A 30 -13.99 11.16 -3.28
C GLU A 30 -13.15 10.51 -4.38
N LYS A 31 -13.03 11.20 -5.52
CA LYS A 31 -12.14 10.79 -6.61
C LYS A 31 -10.68 11.09 -6.27
N THR A 32 -9.79 10.19 -6.67
CA THR A 32 -8.36 10.31 -6.43
C THR A 32 -7.55 9.51 -7.45
N HIS A 33 -6.31 9.90 -7.69
CA HIS A 33 -5.33 9.14 -8.48
C HIS A 33 -4.53 8.14 -7.63
N HIS A 34 -4.80 8.05 -6.33
CA HIS A 34 -4.11 7.16 -5.39
C HIS A 34 -4.90 5.85 -5.15
N PRO A 35 -4.38 4.66 -5.53
CA PRO A 35 -5.02 3.38 -5.19
C PRO A 35 -4.85 3.06 -3.71
N PHE A 36 -5.72 2.25 -3.12
CA PHE A 36 -5.58 1.77 -1.73
C PHE A 36 -5.49 2.88 -0.67
N SER A 37 -5.97 4.09 -0.98
CA SER A 37 -5.79 5.31 -0.17
C SER A 37 -6.68 5.41 1.07
N GLU A 38 -7.57 4.44 1.27
CA GLU A 38 -8.39 4.36 2.48
C GLU A 38 -7.58 3.83 3.65
N GLN A 39 -7.83 4.36 4.86
CA GLN A 39 -7.14 3.86 6.05
C GLN A 39 -7.63 2.45 6.38
N ASN A 40 -6.88 1.44 5.94
CA ASN A 40 -7.17 0.04 6.18
C ASN A 40 -5.90 -0.71 6.62
N TYR A 41 -5.72 -0.88 7.93
CA TYR A 41 -4.56 -1.57 8.48
C TYR A 41 -4.43 -3.04 8.03
N GLY A 42 -5.50 -3.68 7.56
CA GLY A 42 -5.39 -5.01 6.96
C GLY A 42 -4.68 -4.99 5.61
N VAL A 43 -4.95 -3.96 4.80
CA VAL A 43 -4.24 -3.71 3.54
C VAL A 43 -2.78 -3.33 3.82
N PHE A 44 -2.53 -2.50 4.83
CA PHE A 44 -1.17 -2.04 5.17
C PHE A 44 -0.30 -3.21 5.65
N ALA A 45 -0.88 -4.06 6.50
CA ALA A 45 -0.25 -5.28 6.98
C ALA A 45 0.09 -6.24 5.84
N PHE A 46 -0.84 -6.45 4.91
CA PHE A 46 -0.65 -7.31 3.75
C PHE A 46 0.43 -6.77 2.78
N LEU A 47 0.43 -5.47 2.53
CA LEU A 47 1.34 -4.85 1.56
C LEU A 47 2.74 -4.60 2.10
N ALA A 48 2.94 -4.36 3.40
CA ALA A 48 4.25 -3.93 3.91
C ALA A 48 4.53 -4.30 5.37
N ASP A 49 3.76 -5.24 5.94
CA ASP A 49 3.85 -5.64 7.36
C ASP A 49 3.57 -4.50 8.37
N VAL A 50 2.97 -3.40 7.91
CA VAL A 50 2.71 -2.24 8.76
C VAL A 50 1.49 -2.48 9.64
N ARG A 51 1.71 -2.47 10.97
CA ARG A 51 0.68 -2.73 11.99
C ARG A 51 -0.04 -4.08 11.77
N ASN A 52 0.73 -5.11 11.43
CA ASN A 52 0.24 -6.47 11.15
C ASN A 52 -0.22 -7.24 12.40
N TYR A 53 -1.21 -6.71 13.11
CA TYR A 53 -1.78 -7.34 14.31
C TYR A 53 -2.52 -8.65 13.99
N ALA A 54 -2.95 -8.83 12.74
CA ALA A 54 -3.63 -10.05 12.29
C ALA A 54 -2.66 -11.19 11.96
N CYS A 55 -1.36 -10.90 11.85
CA CYS A 55 -0.34 -11.80 11.33
C CYS A 55 -0.71 -12.35 9.95
N VAL A 56 -1.25 -11.49 9.08
CA VAL A 56 -1.50 -11.85 7.68
C VAL A 56 -0.15 -12.08 6.99
N PRO A 57 -0.04 -13.09 6.11
CA PRO A 57 1.14 -13.22 5.25
C PRO A 57 1.33 -11.95 4.44
N VAL A 58 2.53 -11.36 4.53
CA VAL A 58 2.90 -10.17 3.76
C VAL A 58 3.16 -10.61 2.31
N LEU A 59 2.75 -9.81 1.33
CA LEU A 59 2.91 -10.15 -0.09
C LEU A 59 4.39 -10.33 -0.47
N SER A 60 5.27 -9.47 0.03
CA SER A 60 6.71 -9.67 0.04
C SER A 60 7.38 -8.84 1.13
N GLU A 61 8.64 -9.10 1.44
CA GLU A 61 9.44 -8.17 2.24
C GLU A 61 9.48 -6.76 1.59
N PRO A 62 9.45 -5.68 2.39
CA PRO A 62 9.54 -4.31 1.87
C PRO A 62 10.83 -4.08 1.07
N ARG A 63 10.68 -3.51 -0.13
CA ARG A 63 11.80 -3.28 -1.08
C ARG A 63 12.48 -1.93 -0.91
N GLY A 64 11.95 -1.06 -0.04
CA GLY A 64 12.26 0.36 -0.05
C GLY A 64 11.61 1.06 -1.26
N LEU A 65 12.03 2.30 -1.51
CA LEU A 65 11.63 3.03 -2.71
C LEU A 65 12.30 2.46 -3.96
N PRO A 66 11.66 2.55 -5.13
CA PRO A 66 12.33 2.26 -6.40
C PRO A 66 13.57 3.14 -6.57
N ALA A 67 14.62 2.61 -7.20
CA ALA A 67 15.91 3.31 -7.32
C ALA A 67 15.88 4.67 -8.05
N VAL A 68 14.85 4.90 -8.87
CA VAL A 68 14.63 6.18 -9.58
C VAL A 68 13.92 7.21 -8.72
N GLU A 69 13.30 6.79 -7.62
CA GLU A 69 12.63 7.68 -6.69
C GLU A 69 13.64 8.24 -5.69
N LYS A 70 13.47 9.53 -5.38
CA LYS A 70 14.15 10.13 -4.24
C LYS A 70 13.22 10.06 -3.04
N ALA A 71 13.77 9.64 -1.93
CA ALA A 71 13.10 9.79 -0.64
C ALA A 71 12.70 11.24 -0.42
N ALA A 72 11.63 11.45 0.35
CA ALA A 72 11.45 12.71 1.02
C ALA A 72 12.75 13.15 1.68
N ALA A 73 13.22 14.36 1.35
CA ALA A 73 14.14 15.03 2.24
C ALA A 73 13.47 15.03 3.63
N GLU A 74 14.19 14.62 4.67
CA GLU A 74 13.73 14.85 6.04
C GLU A 74 13.54 16.35 6.18
N ILE A 75 12.29 16.80 6.08
CA ILE A 75 11.94 18.17 6.36
C ILE A 75 11.99 18.24 7.89
N ASP A 76 13.11 18.75 8.42
CA ASP A 76 13.32 18.95 9.86
C ASP A 76 12.22 19.81 10.49
N SER A 77 11.41 20.50 9.65
CA SER A 77 10.23 21.21 10.08
C SER A 77 9.23 21.68 9.03
N LEU A 78 7.97 21.75 9.44
CA LEU A 78 6.90 22.40 8.68
C LEU A 78 7.15 23.91 8.40
N TRP A 79 8.14 24.55 9.05
CA TRP A 79 8.44 25.98 8.87
C TRP A 79 9.45 26.29 7.74
N GLU A 80 10.16 25.30 7.20
CA GLU A 80 10.99 25.44 5.99
C GLU A 80 10.18 25.31 4.68
N PHE A 81 8.88 25.06 4.79
CA PHE A 81 7.98 24.91 3.66
C PHE A 81 7.74 26.25 2.95
N ASN A 82 8.36 26.45 1.78
CA ASN A 82 8.23 27.68 0.99
C ASN A 82 7.13 27.63 -0.09
N GLY A 83 6.26 26.62 -0.07
CA GLY A 83 5.15 26.47 -1.04
C GLY A 83 5.57 26.13 -2.47
N THR A 84 6.87 26.01 -2.76
CA THR A 84 7.42 25.62 -4.08
C THR A 84 8.15 24.29 -4.08
N THR A 85 8.39 23.71 -2.90
CA THR A 85 8.94 22.35 -2.77
C THR A 85 7.85 21.36 -3.16
N GLU A 86 8.04 20.64 -4.27
CA GLU A 86 7.26 19.43 -4.56
C GLU A 86 7.31 18.55 -3.32
N TRP A 87 6.15 18.28 -2.73
CA TRP A 87 6.08 17.32 -1.64
C TRP A 87 6.64 16.01 -2.18
N PRO A 88 7.61 15.40 -1.51
CA PRO A 88 8.00 14.05 -1.88
C PRO A 88 6.78 13.16 -1.70
N ASP A 89 6.39 12.45 -2.76
CA ASP A 89 5.18 11.62 -2.77
C ASP A 89 5.21 10.51 -1.70
N HIS A 90 6.38 10.24 -1.11
CA HIS A 90 6.61 9.16 -0.17
C HIS A 90 7.36 9.61 1.09
N GLU A 91 6.63 9.62 2.21
CA GLU A 91 7.20 9.77 3.55
C GLU A 91 7.86 8.46 4.02
N ASN A 92 9.04 8.55 4.66
CA ASN A 92 9.75 7.49 5.37
C ASN A 92 10.10 6.22 4.57
N ASN A 93 11.39 6.08 4.19
CA ASN A 93 11.91 4.94 3.42
C ASN A 93 11.84 3.59 4.13
N THR A 94 11.68 3.54 5.45
CA THR A 94 11.82 2.29 6.22
C THR A 94 10.66 1.31 6.04
N SER A 95 9.49 1.81 5.62
CA SER A 95 8.29 1.01 5.33
C SER A 95 7.83 1.14 3.87
N ALA A 96 8.61 1.86 3.06
CA ALA A 96 8.31 2.02 1.65
C ALA A 96 8.53 0.71 0.89
N THR A 97 7.65 0.45 -0.07
CA THR A 97 7.75 -0.70 -0.97
C THR A 97 7.07 -0.38 -2.28
N TRP A 98 7.22 -1.26 -3.26
CA TRP A 98 6.54 -1.14 -4.55
C TRP A 98 6.23 -2.51 -5.12
N TYR A 99 5.17 -2.57 -5.91
CA TYR A 99 4.71 -3.78 -6.58
C TYR A 99 4.40 -3.51 -8.03
N LEU A 100 4.83 -4.39 -8.93
CA LEU A 100 4.22 -4.45 -10.26
C LEU A 100 2.76 -4.88 -10.11
N VAL A 101 1.91 -4.36 -10.98
CA VAL A 101 0.50 -4.79 -11.03
C VAL A 101 0.43 -6.28 -11.38
N SER A 102 1.37 -6.83 -12.14
CA SER A 102 1.47 -8.28 -12.39
C SER A 102 1.62 -9.08 -11.09
N GLU A 103 2.47 -8.63 -10.15
CA GLU A 103 2.68 -9.32 -8.87
C GLU A 103 1.42 -9.33 -8.01
N LEU A 104 0.68 -8.22 -8.00
CA LEU A 104 -0.61 -8.14 -7.31
C LEU A 104 -1.65 -9.04 -7.98
N LEU A 105 -1.64 -9.19 -9.30
CA LEU A 105 -2.61 -10.02 -10.02
C LEU A 105 -2.31 -11.53 -9.95
N GLU A 106 -1.04 -11.90 -9.84
CA GLU A 106 -0.58 -13.30 -9.78
C GLU A 106 -0.69 -13.90 -8.37
N PHE A 107 -0.83 -13.07 -7.33
CA PHE A 107 -0.97 -13.54 -5.96
C PHE A 107 -2.26 -14.35 -5.75
N ASP A 108 -2.14 -15.51 -5.09
CA ASP A 108 -3.29 -16.34 -4.74
C ASP A 108 -3.99 -15.82 -3.46
N TYR A 109 -5.04 -15.02 -3.65
CA TYR A 109 -5.83 -14.45 -2.56
C TYR A 109 -6.76 -15.44 -1.86
N ASP A 110 -6.95 -16.65 -2.42
CA ASP A 110 -7.82 -17.67 -1.83
C ASP A 110 -7.08 -18.55 -0.81
N VAL A 111 -5.76 -18.34 -0.65
CA VAL A 111 -4.97 -18.87 0.46
C VAL A 111 -5.58 -18.46 1.80
N GLU A 112 -5.79 -19.45 2.65
CA GLU A 112 -6.23 -19.24 4.02
C GLU A 112 -5.07 -18.89 4.95
N PHE A 113 -5.36 -18.04 5.93
CA PHE A 113 -4.49 -17.79 7.06
C PHE A 113 -5.28 -17.75 8.37
N GLU A 114 -4.56 -17.85 9.47
CA GLU A 114 -5.13 -17.65 10.80
C GLU A 114 -5.04 -16.16 11.15
N ASN A 115 -6.16 -15.45 11.13
CA ASN A 115 -6.25 -14.08 11.61
C ASN A 115 -6.18 -14.09 13.14
N ARG A 116 -5.03 -13.68 13.68
CA ARG A 116 -4.73 -13.65 15.12
C ARG A 116 -4.92 -12.29 15.75
N ARG A 117 -5.62 -11.37 15.07
CA ARG A 117 -5.89 -10.04 15.62
C ARG A 117 -6.65 -10.15 16.93
N ASN A 118 -6.13 -9.49 17.96
CA ASN A 118 -6.73 -9.41 19.27
C ASN A 118 -7.26 -8.00 19.51
N ASP A 119 -8.56 -7.80 19.36
CA ASP A 119 -9.15 -6.47 19.52
C ASP A 119 -9.14 -5.96 20.98
N ALA A 120 -9.01 -6.86 21.96
CA ALA A 120 -8.88 -6.52 23.38
C ALA A 120 -7.45 -6.11 23.76
N ASN A 121 -6.43 -6.60 23.05
CA ASN A 121 -5.03 -6.21 23.24
C ASN A 121 -4.31 -6.20 21.90
N ARG A 122 -4.33 -5.05 21.21
CA ARG A 122 -3.86 -4.91 19.83
C ARG A 122 -2.37 -5.19 19.68
N ASP A 123 -1.57 -4.93 20.71
CA ASP A 123 -0.12 -5.15 20.69
C ASP A 123 0.24 -6.63 20.84
N ASN A 124 -0.70 -7.48 21.25
CA ASN A 124 -0.49 -8.91 21.47
C ASN A 124 -1.47 -9.75 20.66
N PRO A 125 -1.09 -10.23 19.46
CA PRO A 125 -1.91 -11.15 18.70
C PRO A 125 -2.20 -12.42 19.52
N HIS A 126 -3.32 -13.08 19.21
CA HIS A 126 -3.63 -14.37 19.80
C HIS A 126 -2.51 -15.39 19.52
N PRO A 127 -2.27 -16.34 20.44
CA PRO A 127 -1.38 -17.46 20.18
C PRO A 127 -1.83 -18.24 18.91
N PRO A 128 -0.91 -18.90 18.20
CA PRO A 128 -1.28 -19.79 17.10
C PRO A 128 -2.34 -20.83 17.52
N GLY A 129 -3.30 -21.09 16.63
CA GLY A 129 -4.46 -21.96 16.86
C GLY A 129 -5.63 -21.33 17.64
N ARG A 130 -5.59 -20.03 17.97
CA ARG A 130 -6.64 -19.31 18.71
C ARG A 130 -7.32 -18.20 17.89
N GLY A 131 -6.82 -17.90 16.70
CA GLY A 131 -7.38 -16.94 15.76
C GLY A 131 -8.49 -17.53 14.88
N LYS A 132 -9.07 -16.67 14.04
CA LYS A 132 -10.11 -17.05 13.06
C LYS A 132 -9.44 -17.43 11.73
N ARG A 133 -9.69 -18.64 11.22
CA ARG A 133 -9.29 -18.99 9.84
C ARG A 133 -10.16 -18.25 8.83
N MET A 134 -9.53 -17.62 7.84
CA MET A 134 -10.19 -16.93 6.74
C MET A 134 -9.25 -16.80 5.54
N ALA A 135 -9.81 -16.62 4.34
CA ALA A 135 -9.04 -16.33 3.14
C ALA A 135 -8.50 -14.89 3.16
N ILE A 136 -7.35 -14.65 2.52
CA ILE A 136 -6.80 -13.30 2.34
C ILE A 136 -7.81 -12.42 1.58
N ARG A 137 -8.52 -12.98 0.59
CA ARG A 137 -9.61 -12.31 -0.13
C ARG A 137 -10.71 -11.78 0.79
N GLU A 138 -11.16 -12.58 1.77
CA GLU A 138 -12.17 -12.14 2.75
C GLU A 138 -11.61 -11.04 3.66
N TYR A 139 -10.31 -11.08 3.95
CA TYR A 139 -9.64 -10.15 4.85
C TYR A 139 -9.47 -8.76 4.22
N LEU A 140 -9.02 -8.67 2.96
CA LEU A 140 -8.72 -7.41 2.28
C LEU A 140 -9.95 -6.59 1.88
N LYS A 141 -11.14 -7.21 1.88
CA LYS A 141 -12.44 -6.60 1.54
C LYS A 141 -12.57 -6.20 0.05
N PRO A 142 -13.81 -5.99 -0.46
CA PRO A 142 -14.04 -5.72 -1.88
C PRO A 142 -13.29 -4.50 -2.42
N LYS A 143 -13.15 -3.43 -1.63
CA LYS A 143 -12.51 -2.18 -2.05
C LYS A 143 -11.08 -2.37 -2.58
N PHE A 144 -10.30 -3.27 -1.96
CA PHE A 144 -8.95 -3.59 -2.46
C PHE A 144 -9.00 -4.15 -3.88
N PHE A 145 -9.97 -5.03 -4.18
CA PHE A 145 -10.10 -5.65 -5.50
C PHE A 145 -10.69 -4.71 -6.54
N GLU A 146 -11.48 -3.72 -6.13
CA GLU A 146 -11.94 -2.63 -7.02
C GLU A 146 -10.75 -1.82 -7.53
N ASP A 147 -9.84 -1.43 -6.64
CA ASP A 147 -8.62 -0.70 -7.01
C ASP A 147 -7.70 -1.57 -7.90
N LEU A 148 -7.55 -2.86 -7.56
CA LEU A 148 -6.76 -3.80 -8.36
C LEU A 148 -7.33 -3.99 -9.78
N LEU A 149 -8.66 -3.96 -9.94
CA LEU A 149 -9.31 -4.04 -11.24
C LEU A 149 -9.07 -2.78 -12.08
N ILE A 150 -9.04 -1.60 -11.46
CA ILE A 150 -8.70 -0.33 -12.13
C ILE A 150 -7.25 -0.37 -12.58
N LEU A 151 -6.32 -0.77 -11.69
CA LEU A 151 -4.90 -0.93 -12.02
C LEU A 151 -4.68 -1.88 -13.20
N LYS A 152 -5.38 -3.01 -13.23
CA LYS A 152 -5.33 -3.98 -14.35
C LYS A 152 -5.73 -3.38 -15.70
N ARG A 153 -6.61 -2.37 -15.71
CA ARG A 153 -7.12 -1.73 -16.94
C ARG A 153 -6.27 -0.54 -17.40
N LEU A 154 -5.35 -0.07 -16.57
CA LEU A 154 -4.61 1.15 -16.79
C LEU A 154 -3.49 1.00 -17.82
N GLY A 155 -2.93 -0.19 -17.96
CA GLY A 155 -1.82 -0.46 -18.87
C GLY A 155 -1.38 -1.92 -18.83
N ASP A 156 -0.17 -2.19 -19.32
CA ASP A 156 0.47 -3.50 -19.22
C ASP A 156 0.87 -3.77 -17.75
N PRO A 157 0.34 -4.81 -17.08
CA PRO A 157 0.64 -5.10 -15.67
C PRO A 157 2.13 -5.29 -15.34
N HIS A 158 2.96 -5.67 -16.32
CA HIS A 158 4.41 -5.79 -16.12
C HIS A 158 5.16 -4.46 -16.28
N LYS A 159 4.47 -3.42 -16.76
CA LYS A 159 4.98 -2.05 -16.96
C LYS A 159 4.22 -1.03 -16.11
N THR A 160 3.36 -1.47 -15.22
CA THR A 160 2.67 -0.62 -14.26
C THR A 160 3.07 -1.05 -12.87
N ARG A 161 3.47 -0.10 -12.02
CA ARG A 161 3.78 -0.34 -10.62
C ARG A 161 2.99 0.59 -9.71
N VAL A 162 2.79 0.14 -8.48
CA VAL A 162 2.29 0.97 -7.38
C VAL A 162 3.43 1.13 -6.38
N VAL A 163 3.81 2.38 -6.11
CA VAL A 163 4.74 2.74 -5.04
C VAL A 163 3.93 3.08 -3.80
N ILE A 164 4.35 2.58 -2.64
CA ILE A 164 3.60 2.66 -1.39
C ILE A 164 4.56 3.09 -0.28
N SER A 165 4.13 4.03 0.55
CA SER A 165 4.81 4.36 1.80
C SER A 165 3.81 4.69 2.90
N PHE A 166 4.28 4.73 4.15
CA PHE A 166 3.43 4.92 5.32
C PHE A 166 3.93 6.06 6.19
N ALA A 167 3.02 6.99 6.48
CA ALA A 167 3.23 8.10 7.41
C ALA A 167 3.02 7.61 8.85
N SER A 168 4.05 7.71 9.68
CA SER A 168 4.04 7.29 11.10
C SER A 168 3.32 8.26 12.01
#